data_AF-A0A2U1QYM2-F1
#
_entry.id   AF-A0A2U1QYM2-F1
#
_cell.length_a   1.000
_cell.length_b   1.000
_cell.length_c   1.000
_cell.angle_alpha   90.00
_cell.angle_beta   90.00
_cell.angle_gamma   90.00
#
_symmetry.space_group_name_H-M   'P 1'
#
loop_
_entity.id
_entity.type
_entity.pdbx_description
1 polymer ?
#
loop_
_entity_poly.entity_id
_entity_poly.type
_entity_poly.pdbx_seq_one_letter_code
_entity_poly.pdbx_strand_id
1 'polypeptide(L)'
;MSNITNDQKIQAKLDAEIAKVTAQAEKDLAEKIEKIKLSAEIDIARNDLKEKQSSEAIALWTKHSKEKRELEAKHAKQQKDFKTKHGVEYRVASINKVRNVILSTDEKIKLIKSMRNTDNTPKYTLTATGEIVGSKGEPIKSTIVFKNNGKKETLSVSALATHLKNEYANTVQELSALN
;
A
#
# COMPACT_ATOMS: atom_id res chain seq x y z
N MET A 1 46.79 -13.10 60.28
CA MET A 1 45.52 -12.66 59.68
C MET A 1 45.79 -11.33 58.99
N SER A 2 45.79 -11.28 57.66
CA SER A 2 46.08 -10.04 56.93
C SER A 2 44.87 -9.11 57.00
N ASN A 3 45.03 -7.95 57.63
CA ASN A 3 44.02 -6.89 57.67
C ASN A 3 43.98 -6.22 56.30
N ILE A 4 42.94 -6.52 55.53
CA ILE A 4 42.67 -5.86 54.25
C ILE A 4 42.39 -4.39 54.55
N THR A 5 43.18 -3.48 53.96
CA THR A 5 43.02 -2.04 54.15
C THR A 5 41.71 -1.55 53.54
N ASN A 6 41.19 -0.42 54.02
CA ASN A 6 39.91 0.13 53.52
C ASN A 6 39.97 0.41 52.01
N ASP A 7 41.14 0.81 51.51
CA ASP A 7 41.40 1.05 50.09
C ASP A 7 41.27 -0.23 49.24
N GLN A 8 41.73 -1.38 49.76
CA GLN A 8 41.57 -2.67 49.08
C GLN A 8 40.09 -3.10 48.99
N LYS A 9 39.26 -2.74 49.99
CA LYS A 9 37.80 -2.98 49.93
C LYS A 9 37.11 -2.07 48.93
N ILE A 10 37.56 -0.83 48.79
CA ILE A 10 37.04 0.12 47.81
C ILE A 10 37.41 -0.33 46.40
N GLN A 11 38.66 -0.75 46.18
CA GLN A 11 39.12 -1.25 44.90
C GLN A 11 38.34 -2.50 44.44
N ALA A 12 38.14 -3.46 45.34
CA ALA A 12 37.38 -4.67 45.02
C ALA A 12 35.91 -4.38 44.64
N LYS A 13 35.29 -3.35 45.24
CA LYS A 13 33.94 -2.92 44.85
C LYS A 13 33.94 -2.23 43.49
N LEU A 14 34.92 -1.38 43.23
CA LEU A 14 35.06 -0.70 41.94
C LEU A 14 35.28 -1.72 40.80
N ASP A 15 36.15 -2.70 41.01
CA ASP A 15 36.42 -3.76 40.03
C ASP A 15 35.17 -4.61 39.76
N ALA A 16 34.37 -4.91 40.78
CA ALA A 16 33.11 -5.62 40.64
C ALA A 16 32.05 -4.82 39.86
N GLU A 17 31.97 -3.50 40.11
CA GLU A 17 31.06 -2.60 39.39
C GLU A 17 31.47 -2.47 37.91
N ILE A 18 32.77 -2.32 37.64
CA ILE A 18 33.34 -2.30 36.28
C ILE A 18 33.02 -3.61 35.56
N ALA A 19 33.26 -4.76 36.19
CA ALA A 19 32.95 -6.06 35.59
C ALA A 19 31.46 -6.20 35.25
N LYS A 20 30.57 -5.70 36.12
CA LYS A 20 29.12 -5.73 35.89
C LYS A 20 28.71 -4.84 34.71
N VAL A 21 29.26 -3.62 34.62
CA VAL A 21 29.00 -2.69 33.51
C VAL A 21 29.52 -3.26 32.19
N THR A 22 30.72 -3.83 32.18
CA THR A 22 31.31 -4.45 30.98
C THR A 22 30.48 -5.65 30.51
N ALA A 23 30.08 -6.54 31.42
CA ALA A 23 29.25 -7.70 31.07
C ALA A 23 27.88 -7.28 30.50
N GLN A 24 27.28 -6.21 31.03
CA GLN A 24 26.02 -5.69 30.50
C GLN A 24 26.21 -5.06 29.11
N ALA A 25 27.28 -4.29 28.90
CA ALA A 25 27.59 -3.70 27.61
C ALA A 25 27.87 -4.77 26.53
N GLU A 26 28.57 -5.84 26.88
CA GLU A 26 28.80 -6.99 25.99
C GLU A 26 27.50 -7.71 25.62
N LYS A 27 26.61 -7.92 26.60
CA LYS A 27 25.29 -8.50 26.35
C LYS A 27 24.44 -7.63 25.42
N ASP A 28 24.37 -6.33 25.69
CA ASP A 28 23.60 -5.38 24.86
C ASP A 28 24.16 -5.30 23.43
N LEU A 29 25.48 -5.38 23.28
CA LEU A 29 26.13 -5.41 21.98
C LEU A 29 25.80 -6.71 21.22
N ALA A 30 25.83 -7.86 21.90
CA ALA A 30 25.46 -9.14 21.32
C ALA A 30 23.99 -9.15 20.84
N GLU A 31 23.07 -8.64 21.65
CA GLU A 31 21.65 -8.52 21.27
C GLU A 31 21.46 -7.58 20.06
N LYS A 32 22.21 -6.48 19.98
CA LYS A 32 22.18 -5.58 18.82
C LYS A 32 22.70 -6.25 17.56
N ILE A 33 23.81 -6.99 17.66
CA ILE A 33 24.39 -7.73 16.53
C ILE A 33 23.39 -8.78 16.02
N GLU A 34 22.73 -9.50 16.92
CA GLU A 34 21.73 -10.50 16.56
C GLU A 34 20.51 -9.87 15.86
N LYS A 35 20.00 -8.75 16.37
CA LYS A 35 18.91 -8.00 15.72
C LYS A 35 19.28 -7.54 14.32
N ILE A 36 20.51 -7.06 14.11
CA ILE A 36 21.00 -6.62 12.79
C ILE A 36 21.11 -7.80 11.82
N LYS A 37 21.58 -8.97 12.28
CA LYS A 37 21.63 -10.18 11.45
C LYS A 37 20.23 -10.62 11.01
N LEU A 38 19.29 -10.69 11.96
CA LEU A 38 17.90 -11.04 11.68
C LEU A 38 17.25 -10.05 10.70
N SER A 39 17.50 -8.74 10.84
CA SER A 39 16.96 -7.76 9.89
C SER A 39 17.53 -7.93 8.49
N ALA A 40 18.84 -8.20 8.37
CA ALA A 40 19.47 -8.42 7.07
C ALA A 40 18.92 -9.67 6.37
N GLU A 41 18.73 -10.77 7.10
CA GLU A 41 18.12 -12.00 6.55
C GLU A 41 16.67 -11.76 6.09
N ILE A 42 15.88 -11.01 6.85
CA ILE A 42 14.51 -10.64 6.47
C ILE A 42 14.51 -9.81 5.18
N ASP A 43 15.42 -8.85 5.04
CA ASP A 43 15.48 -7.99 3.87
C ASP A 43 15.92 -8.74 2.61
N ILE A 44 16.85 -9.70 2.74
CA ILE A 44 17.21 -10.62 1.65
C ILE A 44 15.98 -11.45 1.23
N ALA A 45 15.29 -12.08 2.18
CA ALA A 45 14.12 -12.90 1.87
C ALA A 45 12.98 -12.10 1.22
N ARG A 46 12.80 -10.83 1.61
CA ARG A 46 11.82 -9.92 1.00
C ARG A 46 12.17 -9.58 -0.45
N ASN A 47 13.45 -9.34 -0.74
CA ASN A 47 13.91 -9.06 -2.09
C ASN A 47 13.72 -10.27 -3.00
N ASP A 48 14.11 -11.47 -2.55
CA ASP A 48 13.90 -12.72 -3.29
C ASP A 48 12.42 -12.98 -3.60
N LEU A 49 11.54 -12.73 -2.62
CA LEU A 49 10.10 -12.88 -2.81
C LEU A 49 9.56 -11.88 -3.85
N LYS A 50 10.03 -10.63 -3.81
CA LYS A 50 9.62 -9.58 -4.74
C LYS A 50 10.05 -9.91 -6.18
N GLU A 51 11.26 -10.43 -6.37
CA GLU A 51 11.76 -10.86 -7.67
C GLU A 51 10.96 -12.04 -8.23
N LYS A 52 10.67 -13.05 -7.39
CA LYS A 52 9.79 -14.18 -7.76
C LYS A 52 8.41 -13.71 -8.18
N GLN A 53 7.75 -12.87 -7.38
CA GLN A 53 6.44 -12.33 -7.71
C GLN A 53 6.45 -11.51 -9.01
N SER A 54 7.50 -10.72 -9.26
CA SER A 54 7.64 -9.94 -10.49
C SER A 54 7.79 -10.85 -11.72
N SER A 55 8.63 -11.88 -11.64
CA SER A 55 8.84 -12.82 -12.74
C SER A 55 7.59 -13.66 -13.04
N GLU A 56 6.86 -14.12 -12.02
CA GLU A 56 5.58 -14.82 -12.18
C GLU A 56 4.52 -13.92 -12.82
N ALA A 57 4.43 -12.65 -12.42
CA ALA A 57 3.50 -11.69 -13.01
C ALA A 57 3.79 -11.46 -14.50
N ILE A 58 5.07 -11.34 -14.89
CA ILE A 58 5.48 -11.20 -16.29
C ILE A 58 5.13 -12.47 -17.09
N ALA A 59 5.36 -13.65 -16.52
CA ALA A 59 5.03 -14.93 -17.16
C ALA A 59 3.52 -15.07 -17.39
N LEU A 60 2.70 -14.78 -16.37
CA LEU A 60 1.24 -14.77 -16.47
C LEU A 60 0.74 -13.78 -17.50
N TRP A 61 1.27 -12.55 -17.51
CA TRP A 61 0.91 -11.53 -18.48
C TRP A 61 1.24 -11.96 -19.91
N THR A 62 2.41 -12.56 -20.11
CA THR A 62 2.86 -13.07 -21.41
C THR A 62 1.94 -14.19 -21.90
N LYS A 63 1.61 -15.14 -21.01
CA LYS A 63 0.69 -16.25 -21.31
C LYS A 63 -0.70 -15.74 -21.71
N HIS A 64 -1.31 -14.89 -20.88
CA HIS A 64 -2.64 -14.33 -21.18
C HIS A 64 -2.66 -13.48 -22.45
N SER A 65 -1.59 -12.72 -22.71
CA SER A 65 -1.47 -11.93 -23.94
C SER A 65 -1.43 -12.82 -25.18
N LYS A 66 -0.75 -13.97 -25.09
CA LYS A 66 -0.71 -14.98 -26.16
C LYS A 66 -2.08 -15.63 -26.37
N GLU A 67 -2.71 -16.12 -25.31
CA GLU A 67 -4.05 -16.73 -25.36
C GLU A 67 -5.10 -15.78 -25.95
N LYS A 68 -5.05 -14.50 -25.57
CA LYS A 68 -5.93 -13.46 -26.11
C LYS A 68 -5.74 -13.30 -27.63
N ARG A 69 -4.48 -13.21 -28.10
CA ARG A 69 -4.19 -13.11 -29.55
C ARG A 69 -4.68 -14.34 -30.31
N GLU A 70 -4.51 -15.54 -29.74
CA GLU A 70 -4.99 -16.78 -30.35
C GLU A 70 -6.52 -16.83 -30.43
N LEU A 71 -7.22 -16.40 -29.38
CA LEU A 71 -8.68 -16.29 -29.39
C LEU A 71 -9.19 -15.25 -30.40
N GLU A 72 -8.55 -14.08 -30.45
CA GLU A 72 -8.87 -13.04 -31.44
C GLU A 72 -8.68 -13.54 -32.87
N ALA A 73 -7.59 -14.26 -33.14
CA ALA A 73 -7.34 -14.87 -34.45
C ALA A 73 -8.38 -15.95 -34.81
N LYS A 74 -8.74 -16.83 -33.85
CA LYS A 74 -9.80 -17.84 -34.04
C LYS A 74 -11.13 -17.18 -34.34
N HIS A 75 -11.50 -16.13 -33.60
CA HIS A 75 -12.74 -15.40 -33.79
C HIS A 75 -12.78 -14.70 -35.16
N ALA A 76 -11.69 -14.05 -35.57
CA ALA A 76 -11.58 -13.43 -36.90
C ALA A 76 -11.74 -14.46 -38.02
N LYS A 77 -11.14 -15.66 -37.87
CA LYS A 77 -11.32 -16.76 -38.82
C LYS A 77 -12.77 -17.23 -38.88
N GLN A 78 -13.43 -17.45 -37.74
CA GLN A 78 -14.84 -17.83 -37.68
C GLN A 78 -15.75 -16.81 -38.34
N GLN A 79 -15.50 -15.51 -38.16
CA GLN A 79 -16.25 -14.45 -38.83
C GLN A 79 -16.08 -14.50 -40.35
N LYS A 80 -14.85 -14.74 -40.83
CA LYS A 80 -14.55 -14.88 -42.26
C LYS A 80 -15.25 -16.11 -42.86
N ASP A 81 -15.19 -17.24 -42.17
CA ASP A 81 -15.81 -18.50 -42.61
C ASP A 81 -17.35 -18.34 -42.65
N PHE A 82 -17.94 -17.69 -41.64
CA PHE A 82 -19.37 -17.41 -41.59
C PHE A 82 -19.82 -16.52 -42.77
N LYS A 83 -19.09 -15.42 -43.03
CA LYS A 83 -19.35 -14.53 -44.17
C LYS A 83 -19.26 -15.28 -45.50
N THR A 84 -18.25 -16.13 -45.64
CA THR A 84 -18.05 -16.94 -46.87
C THR A 84 -19.18 -17.95 -47.07
N LYS A 85 -19.65 -18.59 -45.99
CA LYS A 85 -20.69 -19.62 -46.06
C LYS A 85 -22.10 -19.07 -46.26
N HIS A 86 -22.41 -17.92 -45.65
CA HIS A 86 -23.78 -17.39 -45.58
C HIS A 86 -23.98 -16.10 -46.37
N GLY A 87 -22.93 -15.50 -46.93
CA GLY A 87 -23.02 -14.25 -47.72
C GLY A 87 -23.40 -13.01 -46.90
N VAL A 88 -23.51 -13.14 -45.57
CA VAL A 88 -23.87 -12.07 -44.64
C VAL A 88 -22.74 -11.82 -43.65
N GLU A 89 -22.50 -10.55 -43.35
CA GLU A 89 -21.51 -10.17 -42.34
C GLU A 89 -22.03 -10.45 -40.93
N TYR A 90 -21.20 -11.12 -40.13
CA TYR A 90 -21.44 -11.27 -38.70
C TYR A 90 -21.27 -9.91 -38.02
N ARG A 91 -22.37 -9.19 -37.79
CA ARG A 91 -22.37 -8.00 -36.93
C ARG A 91 -22.35 -8.44 -35.48
N VAL A 92 -21.19 -8.32 -34.84
CA VAL A 92 -21.13 -8.29 -33.38
C VAL A 92 -21.88 -7.02 -32.99
N ALA A 93 -23.08 -7.16 -32.42
CA ALA A 93 -23.71 -6.04 -31.73
C ALA A 93 -22.63 -5.49 -30.79
N SER A 94 -22.33 -4.20 -30.88
CA SER A 94 -21.44 -3.54 -29.96
C SER A 94 -22.06 -3.71 -28.57
N ILE A 95 -21.66 -4.78 -27.88
CA ILE A 95 -21.74 -4.82 -26.43
C ILE A 95 -20.93 -3.59 -26.09
N ASN A 96 -21.60 -2.52 -25.66
CA ASN A 96 -20.97 -1.37 -25.06
C ASN A 96 -19.95 -1.98 -24.10
N LYS A 97 -18.67 -1.93 -24.48
CA LYS A 97 -17.58 -2.26 -23.58
C LYS A 97 -17.64 -1.12 -22.58
N VAL A 98 -18.59 -1.20 -21.65
CA VAL A 98 -18.41 -0.68 -20.31
C VAL A 98 -17.22 -1.49 -19.84
N ARG A 99 -16.01 -1.03 -20.19
CA ARG A 99 -14.80 -1.54 -19.59
C ARG A 99 -15.13 -1.50 -18.11
N ASN A 100 -15.14 -2.66 -17.47
CA ASN A 100 -15.00 -2.73 -16.03
C ASN A 100 -13.61 -2.19 -15.75
N VAL A 101 -13.43 -0.88 -15.86
CA VAL A 101 -12.24 -0.19 -15.40
C VAL A 101 -12.39 -0.28 -13.90
N ILE A 102 -11.79 -1.31 -13.33
CA ILE A 102 -11.56 -1.37 -11.89
C ILE A 102 -10.63 -0.19 -11.63
N LEU A 103 -11.18 0.87 -11.03
CA LEU A 103 -10.39 2.04 -10.67
C LEU A 103 -9.35 1.62 -9.62
N SER A 104 -8.12 2.08 -9.79
CA SER A 104 -7.10 2.04 -8.74
C SER A 104 -7.55 2.86 -7.52
N THR A 105 -6.93 2.61 -6.36
CA THR A 105 -7.21 3.36 -5.13
C THR A 105 -7.06 4.87 -5.33
N ASP A 106 -6.02 5.31 -6.05
CA ASP A 106 -5.76 6.73 -6.29
C ASP A 106 -6.80 7.39 -7.21
N GLU A 107 -7.25 6.68 -8.23
CA GLU A 107 -8.34 7.15 -9.08
C GLU A 107 -9.65 7.26 -8.29
N LYS A 108 -9.93 6.30 -7.40
CA LYS A 108 -11.08 6.36 -6.50
C LYS A 108 -10.98 7.55 -5.54
N ILE A 109 -9.80 7.85 -5.00
CA ILE A 109 -9.57 9.00 -4.13
C ILE A 109 -9.80 10.31 -4.91
N LYS A 110 -9.23 10.45 -6.11
CA LYS A 110 -9.44 11.64 -6.96
C LYS A 110 -10.93 11.88 -7.24
N LEU A 111 -11.66 10.81 -7.54
CA LEU A 111 -13.11 10.89 -7.79
C LEU A 111 -13.88 11.28 -6.52
N ILE A 112 -13.57 10.67 -5.37
CA ILE A 112 -14.19 11.01 -4.10
C ILE A 112 -13.91 12.45 -3.71
N LYS A 113 -12.68 12.93 -3.92
CA LYS A 113 -12.28 14.32 -3.67
C LYS A 113 -12.96 15.32 -4.59
N SER A 114 -13.39 14.93 -5.79
CA SER A 114 -14.16 15.81 -6.68
C SER A 114 -15.65 15.81 -6.38
N MET A 115 -16.14 14.87 -5.56
CA MET A 115 -17.55 14.87 -5.13
C MET A 115 -17.83 16.10 -4.27
N ARG A 116 -18.94 16.75 -4.60
CA ARG A 116 -19.45 17.92 -3.89
C ARG A 116 -20.86 17.62 -3.38
N ASN A 117 -21.19 18.25 -2.26
CA ASN A 117 -22.57 18.40 -1.79
C ASN A 117 -23.29 19.45 -2.65
N THR A 118 -24.60 19.60 -2.46
CA THR A 118 -25.42 20.59 -3.18
C THR A 118 -25.01 22.04 -2.91
N ASP A 119 -24.37 22.30 -1.77
CA ASP A 119 -23.81 23.59 -1.35
C ASP A 119 -22.37 23.82 -1.88
N ASN A 120 -21.89 22.98 -2.79
CA ASN A 120 -20.53 22.99 -3.34
C ASN A 120 -19.40 22.74 -2.33
N THR A 121 -19.71 22.20 -1.14
CA THR A 121 -18.69 21.74 -0.18
C THR A 121 -18.19 20.33 -0.53
N PRO A 122 -16.96 19.93 -0.15
CA PRO A 122 -16.49 18.57 -0.34
C PRO A 122 -17.44 17.57 0.33
N LYS A 123 -17.79 16.50 -0.41
CA LYS A 123 -18.73 15.50 0.08
C LYS A 123 -18.22 14.73 1.30
N TYR A 124 -16.89 14.55 1.37
CA TYR A 124 -16.21 13.87 2.45
C TYR A 124 -15.04 14.74 2.92
N THR A 125 -14.95 14.96 4.21
CA THR A 125 -13.89 15.78 4.82
C THR A 125 -13.23 15.03 5.97
N LEU A 126 -11.98 15.42 6.27
CA LEU A 126 -11.24 14.95 7.42
C LEU A 126 -11.47 15.93 8.58
N THR A 127 -11.95 15.42 9.71
CA THR A 127 -12.11 16.19 10.95
C THR A 127 -10.76 16.39 11.64
N ALA A 128 -10.71 17.31 12.61
CA ALA A 128 -9.52 17.54 13.44
C ALA A 128 -9.08 16.29 14.22
N THR A 129 -10.02 15.41 14.59
CA THR A 129 -9.74 14.12 15.25
C THR A 129 -9.24 13.06 14.26
N GLY A 130 -9.18 13.37 12.96
CA GLY A 130 -8.70 12.47 11.93
C GLY A 130 -9.75 11.47 11.41
N GLU A 131 -11.02 11.69 11.72
CA GLU A 131 -12.14 10.88 11.22
C GLU A 131 -12.69 11.44 9.90
N ILE A 132 -13.10 10.57 8.98
CA ILE A 132 -13.79 10.98 7.76
C ILE A 132 -15.28 11.15 8.06
N VAL A 133 -15.82 12.31 7.74
CA VAL A 133 -17.27 12.59 7.83
C VAL A 133 -17.90 12.68 6.44
N GLY A 134 -19.14 12.21 6.32
CA GLY A 134 -19.92 12.28 5.09
C GLY A 134 -20.69 13.60 4.92
N SER A 135 -21.50 13.67 3.87
CA SER A 135 -22.32 14.83 3.50
C SER A 135 -23.20 15.40 4.62
N LYS A 136 -23.63 14.56 5.56
CA LYS A 136 -24.52 14.94 6.66
C LYS A 136 -23.76 15.15 7.98
N GLY A 137 -22.44 15.15 7.95
CA GLY A 137 -21.59 15.25 9.15
C GLY A 137 -21.45 13.93 9.93
N GLU A 138 -21.97 12.82 9.40
CA GLU A 138 -21.88 11.51 10.07
C GLU A 138 -20.46 10.91 9.94
N PRO A 139 -19.87 10.37 11.02
CA PRO A 139 -18.58 9.71 10.95
C PRO A 139 -18.70 8.37 10.22
N ILE A 140 -17.86 8.19 9.19
CA ILE A 140 -17.80 6.97 8.40
C ILE A 140 -16.67 6.10 8.93
N LYS A 141 -16.99 4.92 9.45
CA LYS A 141 -16.01 4.08 10.17
C LYS A 141 -15.24 3.08 9.30
N SER A 142 -15.78 2.65 8.17
CA SER A 142 -15.22 1.53 7.40
C SER A 142 -15.06 1.84 5.92
N THR A 143 -16.18 2.02 5.20
CA THR A 143 -16.17 2.03 3.74
C THR A 143 -17.02 3.17 3.20
N ILE A 144 -16.45 3.92 2.27
CA ILE A 144 -17.14 4.92 1.47
C ILE A 144 -17.71 4.23 0.24
N VAL A 145 -19.02 4.32 0.09
CA VAL A 145 -19.75 3.77 -1.05
C VAL A 145 -20.12 4.91 -1.98
N PHE A 146 -19.77 4.79 -3.26
CA PHE A 146 -20.10 5.81 -4.26
C PHE A 146 -20.49 5.18 -5.58
N LYS A 147 -21.11 5.98 -6.45
CA LYS A 147 -21.45 5.55 -7.81
C LYS A 147 -20.46 6.13 -8.80
N ASN A 148 -19.95 5.30 -9.70
CA ASN A 148 -19.15 5.70 -10.85
C ASN A 148 -19.73 5.03 -12.10
N ASN A 149 -20.10 5.82 -13.11
CA ASN A 149 -20.68 5.32 -14.38
C ASN A 149 -21.83 4.30 -14.16
N GLY A 150 -22.73 4.59 -13.22
CA GLY A 150 -23.88 3.74 -12.90
C GLY A 150 -23.56 2.51 -12.05
N LYS A 151 -22.29 2.23 -11.72
CA LYS A 151 -21.86 1.12 -10.86
C LYS A 151 -21.53 1.57 -9.45
N LYS A 152 -21.84 0.71 -8.48
CA LYS A 152 -21.48 0.90 -7.07
C LYS A 152 -20.00 0.53 -6.88
N GLU A 153 -19.22 1.47 -6.40
CA GLU A 153 -17.81 1.33 -6.05
C GLU A 153 -17.61 1.57 -4.56
N THR A 154 -16.51 1.04 -4.03
CA THR A 154 -16.13 1.18 -2.63
C THR A 154 -14.69 1.64 -2.49
N LEU A 155 -14.44 2.49 -1.49
CA LEU A 155 -13.11 2.87 -1.01
C LEU A 155 -13.05 2.71 0.51
N SER A 156 -11.93 2.21 1.03
CA SER A 156 -11.69 2.19 2.47
C SER A 156 -11.56 3.62 3.02
N VAL A 157 -12.20 3.90 4.15
CA VAL A 157 -12.02 5.16 4.89
C VAL A 157 -10.55 5.39 5.24
N SER A 158 -9.83 4.34 5.62
CA SER A 158 -8.40 4.45 5.97
C SER A 158 -7.55 4.95 4.81
N ALA A 159 -7.83 4.50 3.58
CA ALA A 159 -7.10 4.92 2.39
C ALA A 159 -7.31 6.42 2.10
N LEU A 160 -8.56 6.90 2.21
CA LEU A 160 -8.85 8.33 2.06
C LEU A 160 -8.22 9.16 3.19
N ALA A 161 -8.33 8.70 4.45
CA ALA A 161 -7.79 9.42 5.60
C ALA A 161 -6.28 9.59 5.52
N THR A 162 -5.53 8.54 5.17
CA THR A 162 -4.08 8.62 4.97
C THR A 162 -3.73 9.62 3.87
N HIS A 163 -4.44 9.59 2.74
CA HIS A 163 -4.18 10.52 1.64
C HIS A 163 -4.45 11.98 2.02
N LEU A 164 -5.57 12.26 2.70
CA LEU A 164 -5.89 13.61 3.16
C LEU A 164 -4.89 14.11 4.22
N LYS A 165 -4.50 13.26 5.17
CA LYS A 165 -3.47 13.60 6.17
C LYS A 165 -2.13 13.97 5.53
N ASN A 166 -1.69 13.21 4.53
CA ASN A 166 -0.44 13.50 3.81
C ASN A 166 -0.52 14.82 3.04
N GLU A 167 -1.66 15.16 2.44
CA GLU A 167 -1.84 16.47 1.82
C GLU A 167 -1.74 17.61 2.84
N TYR A 168 -2.43 17.49 3.98
CA TYR A 168 -2.31 18.48 5.06
C TYR A 168 -0.87 18.63 5.55
N ALA A 169 -0.14 17.54 5.74
CA ALA A 169 1.26 17.57 6.18
C ALA A 169 2.16 18.27 5.14
N ASN A 170 1.96 17.99 3.86
CA ASN A 170 2.72 18.61 2.77
C ASN A 170 2.41 20.12 2.66
N THR A 171 1.15 20.53 2.80
CA THR A 171 0.77 21.95 2.78
C THR A 171 1.38 22.72 3.97
N VAL A 172 1.43 22.11 5.16
CA VAL A 172 2.08 22.73 6.33
C VAL A 172 3.60 22.84 6.15
N GLN A 173 4.24 21.82 5.55
CA GLN A 173 5.66 21.87 5.23
C GLN A 173 6.00 22.97 4.20
N GLU A 174 5.23 23.08 3.12
CA GLU A 174 5.42 24.13 2.11
C GLU A 174 5.27 25.54 2.70
N LEU A 175 4.27 25.76 3.57
CA LEU A 175 4.08 27.04 4.24
C LEU A 175 5.20 27.36 5.24
N SER A 176 5.74 26.34 5.92
CA SER A 176 6.88 26.52 6.84
C SER A 176 8.21 26.75 6.13
N ALA A 177 8.32 26.37 4.85
CA ALA A 177 9.52 26.58 4.02
C ALA A 177 9.51 27.95 3.29
N LEU A 178 8.38 28.67 3.32
CA LEU A 178 8.25 30.03 2.78
C LEU A 178 8.43 31.15 3.82
N ASN A 179 8.56 30.80 5.11
CA ASN A 179 8.91 31.72 6.21
C ASN A 179 10.38 31.55 6.62
#